data_AF-A0A501PR61-F1
#
_entry.id   AF-A0A501PR61-F1
#
_cell.length_a   1.000
_cell.length_b   1.000
_cell.length_c   1.000
_cell.angle_alpha   90.00
_cell.angle_beta   90.00
_cell.angle_gamma   90.00
#
_symmetry.space_group_name_H-M   'P 1'
#
loop_
_entity.id
_entity.type
_entity.pdbx_description
1 polymer ?
#
loop_
_entity_poly.entity_id
_entity_poly.type
_entity_poly.pdbx_seq_one_letter_code
_entity_poly.pdbx_strand_id
1 'polypeptide(L)'
;MTERTKPFALRLSISDITLLHLKAHQQALSASALARKFIQNGLHEVDPQAMAERLLKAERRLKSLEQAVLENNKHLHELKQPVDNLQQMFRHLLETLTENSQRRLP
;
A
#
# COMPACT_ATOMS: atom_id res chain seq x y z
N MET A 1 -7.66 -30.59 27.03
CA MET A 1 -9.12 -30.64 27.26
C MET A 1 -9.61 -29.19 27.31
N THR A 2 -10.46 -28.74 26.40
CA THR A 2 -11.05 -27.40 26.49
C THR A 2 -12.13 -27.41 27.56
N GLU A 3 -11.88 -26.75 28.69
CA GLU A 3 -12.87 -26.58 29.74
C GLU A 3 -14.16 -25.96 29.17
N ARG A 4 -15.32 -26.41 29.66
CA ARG A 4 -16.62 -25.88 29.23
C ARG A 4 -16.72 -24.40 29.61
N THR A 5 -16.69 -23.51 28.62
CA THR A 5 -16.86 -22.07 28.84
C THR A 5 -18.30 -21.77 29.25
N LYS A 6 -18.49 -21.00 30.34
CA LYS A 6 -19.80 -20.50 30.77
C LYS A 6 -20.14 -19.20 30.02
N PRO A 7 -21.37 -19.01 29.54
CA PRO A 7 -21.79 -17.73 29.00
C PRO A 7 -21.82 -16.68 30.12
N PHE A 8 -21.36 -15.46 29.82
CA PHE A 8 -21.48 -14.31 30.71
C PHE A 8 -22.05 -13.12 29.95
N ALA A 9 -22.75 -12.23 30.65
CA ALA A 9 -23.30 -11.01 30.09
C ALA A 9 -22.42 -9.81 30.46
N LEU A 10 -22.11 -8.97 29.47
CA LEU A 10 -21.39 -7.72 29.65
C LEU A 10 -22.32 -6.56 29.26
N ARG A 11 -22.42 -5.55 30.11
CA ARG A 11 -23.12 -4.31 29.78
C ARG A 11 -22.17 -3.39 29.02
N LEU A 12 -22.65 -2.87 27.89
CA LEU A 12 -21.92 -1.94 27.03
C LEU A 12 -22.77 -0.69 26.81
N SER A 13 -22.12 0.43 26.51
CA SER A 13 -22.84 1.63 26.05
C SER A 13 -23.49 1.37 24.68
N ILE A 14 -24.55 2.11 24.35
CA ILE A 14 -25.22 1.99 23.04
C ILE A 14 -24.24 2.28 21.89
N SER A 15 -23.34 3.25 22.08
CA SER A 15 -22.27 3.57 21.12
C SER A 15 -21.34 2.39 20.87
N ASP A 16 -20.93 1.69 21.94
CA ASP A 16 -20.02 0.54 21.81
C ASP A 16 -20.71 -0.66 21.16
N ILE A 17 -21.99 -0.88 21.46
CA ILE A 17 -22.80 -1.92 20.80
C ILE A 17 -22.86 -1.65 19.29
N THR A 18 -23.17 -0.41 18.91
CA THR A 18 -23.27 -0.01 17.49
C THR A 18 -21.94 -0.21 16.78
N LEU A 19 -20.84 0.20 17.41
CA LEU A 19 -19.49 0.06 16.87
C LEU A 19 -19.07 -1.42 16.75
N LEU A 20 -19.42 -2.26 17.73
CA LEU A 20 -19.17 -3.70 17.70
C LEU A 20 -19.88 -4.36 16.51
N HIS A 21 -21.16 -4.04 16.29
CA HIS A 21 -21.94 -4.57 15.17
C HIS A 21 -21.38 -4.14 13.82
N LEU A 22 -21.00 -2.86 13.68
CA LEU A 22 -20.41 -2.33 12.46
C LEU A 22 -19.10 -3.04 12.12
N LYS A 23 -18.19 -3.18 13.09
CA LYS A 23 -16.92 -3.90 12.90
C LYS A 23 -17.12 -5.39 12.62
N ALA A 24 -18.12 -6.00 13.25
CA ALA A 24 -18.43 -7.41 13.03
C ALA A 24 -18.89 -7.64 11.57
N HIS A 25 -19.74 -6.75 11.04
CA HIS A 25 -20.18 -6.78 9.65
C HIS A 25 -19.00 -6.62 8.67
N GLN A 26 -18.08 -5.67 8.92
CA GLN A 26 -16.90 -5.45 8.07
C GLN A 26 -15.98 -6.67 8.00
N GLN A 27 -15.93 -7.48 9.05
CA GLN A 27 -15.06 -8.67 9.14
C GLN A 27 -15.80 -9.98 8.85
N ALA A 28 -17.08 -9.93 8.44
CA ALA A 28 -17.95 -11.09 8.25
C ALA A 28 -17.98 -12.04 9.48
N LEU A 29 -17.95 -11.44 10.68
CA LEU A 29 -18.00 -12.15 11.97
C LEU A 29 -19.32 -11.85 12.69
N SER A 30 -19.73 -12.74 13.59
CA SER A 30 -20.79 -12.40 14.55
C SER A 30 -20.26 -11.43 15.61
N ALA A 31 -21.14 -10.59 16.17
CA ALA A 31 -20.77 -9.65 17.22
C ALA A 31 -20.13 -10.35 18.44
N SER A 32 -20.61 -11.56 18.79
CA SER A 32 -20.05 -12.37 19.88
C SER A 32 -18.70 -13.01 19.54
N ALA A 33 -18.44 -13.36 18.28
CA ALA A 33 -17.12 -13.81 17.84
C ALA A 33 -16.11 -12.65 17.87
N LEU A 34 -16.51 -11.47 17.40
CA LEU A 34 -15.65 -10.28 17.45
C LEU A 34 -15.37 -9.84 18.89
N ALA A 35 -16.38 -9.83 19.76
CA ALA A 35 -16.21 -9.52 21.17
C ALA A 35 -15.24 -10.49 21.87
N ARG A 36 -15.37 -11.80 21.62
CA ARG A 36 -14.41 -12.80 22.12
C ARG A 36 -12.99 -12.53 21.63
N LYS A 37 -12.82 -12.17 20.35
CA LYS A 37 -11.51 -11.82 19.78
C LYS A 37 -10.91 -10.58 20.45
N PHE A 38 -11.72 -9.56 20.74
CA PHE A 38 -11.25 -8.39 21.49
C PHE A 38 -10.88 -8.71 22.93
N ILE A 39 -11.68 -9.53 23.62
CA ILE A 39 -11.35 -9.99 24.97
C ILE A 39 -10.06 -10.80 24.96
N GLN A 40 -9.90 -11.75 24.03
CA GLN A 40 -8.66 -12.51 23.89
C GLN A 40 -7.47 -11.58 23.62
N ASN A 41 -7.58 -10.65 22.68
CA ASN A 41 -6.51 -9.71 22.38
C ASN A 41 -6.18 -8.80 23.57
N GLY A 42 -7.20 -8.38 24.35
CA GLY A 42 -7.02 -7.55 25.54
C GLY A 42 -6.44 -8.32 26.73
N LEU A 43 -6.84 -9.58 26.92
CA LEU A 43 -6.31 -10.48 27.95
C LEU A 43 -4.89 -10.94 27.62
N HIS A 44 -4.54 -11.00 26.34
CA HIS A 44 -3.18 -11.33 25.90
C HIS A 44 -2.20 -10.17 26.05
N GLU A 45 -2.56 -9.08 26.75
CA GLU A 45 -1.78 -7.84 26.89
C GLU A 45 -0.97 -7.60 25.62
N VAL A 46 -1.59 -7.03 24.57
CA VAL A 46 -0.87 -6.67 23.34
C VAL A 46 0.45 -6.04 23.75
N ASP A 47 1.55 -6.81 23.65
CA ASP A 47 2.82 -6.41 24.25
C ASP A 47 3.16 -5.08 23.60
N PRO A 48 3.06 -3.96 24.35
CA PRO A 48 3.16 -2.64 23.77
C PRO A 48 4.55 -2.48 23.13
N GLN A 49 5.55 -3.23 23.63
CA GLN A 49 6.88 -3.30 23.06
C GLN A 49 6.87 -4.06 21.73
N ALA A 50 6.28 -5.26 21.65
CA ALA A 50 6.15 -5.99 20.38
C ALA A 50 5.34 -5.23 19.32
N MET A 51 4.32 -4.46 19.74
CA MET A 51 3.56 -3.60 18.82
C MET A 51 4.41 -2.42 18.33
N ALA A 52 5.13 -1.75 19.22
CA ALA A 52 6.04 -0.66 18.86
C ALA A 52 7.15 -1.15 17.91
N GLU A 53 7.72 -2.34 18.14
CA GLU A 53 8.72 -2.95 17.26
C GLU A 53 8.16 -3.25 15.87
N ARG A 54 6.92 -3.76 15.77
CA ARG A 54 6.25 -3.99 14.50
C ARG A 54 6.01 -2.68 13.74
N LEU A 55 5.58 -1.63 14.45
CA LEU A 55 5.37 -0.30 13.87
C LEU A 55 6.69 0.30 13.39
N LEU A 56 7.76 0.21 14.18
CA LEU A 56 9.09 0.68 13.79
C LEU A 56 9.62 -0.05 12.55
N LYS A 57 9.40 -1.36 12.46
CA LYS A 57 9.76 -2.15 11.28
C LYS A 57 8.96 -1.74 10.04
N ALA A 58 7.67 -1.43 10.21
CA ALA A 58 6.83 -0.92 9.14
C ALA A 58 7.28 0.47 8.68
N GLU A 59 7.61 1.38 9.61
CA GLU A 59 8.12 2.72 9.31
C GLU A 59 9.42 2.66 8.51
N ARG A 60 10.37 1.81 8.92
CA ARG A 60 11.64 1.63 8.19
C ARG A 60 11.42 1.13 6.76
N ARG A 61 10.48 0.21 6.56
CA ARG A 61 10.10 -0.28 5.23
C ARG A 61 9.45 0.80 4.37
N LEU A 62 8.61 1.63 4.96
CA LEU A 62 8.00 2.76 4.25
C LEU A 62 9.07 3.75 3.79
N LYS A 63 9.99 4.14 4.69
CA LYS A 63 11.12 5.02 4.34
C LYS A 63 11.99 4.47 3.20
N SER A 64 12.27 3.17 3.21
CA SER A 64 13.04 2.56 2.12
C SER A 64 12.28 2.57 0.79
N LEU A 65 10.96 2.37 0.82
CA LEU A 65 10.12 2.44 -0.37
C LEU A 65 10.03 3.87 -0.91
N GLU A 66 9.90 4.87 -0.03
CA GLU A 66 9.93 6.29 -0.40
C GLU A 66 11.26 6.67 -1.08
N GLN A 67 12.40 6.21 -0.56
CA GLN A 67 13.70 6.41 -1.18
C GLN A 67 13.78 5.75 -2.56
N ALA A 68 13.32 4.49 -2.69
CA ALA A 68 13.30 3.80 -3.99
C ALA A 68 12.43 4.50 -5.03
N VAL A 69 11.29 5.10 -4.62
CA VAL A 69 10.44 5.90 -5.50
C VAL A 69 11.16 7.17 -5.97
N LEU A 70 11.88 7.85 -5.08
CA LEU A 70 12.67 9.04 -5.44
C LEU A 70 13.79 8.71 -6.43
N GLU A 71 14.51 7.61 -6.22
CA GLU A 71 15.56 7.14 -7.12
C GLU A 71 14.99 6.77 -8.50
N ASN A 72 13.88 6.04 -8.54
CA ASN A 72 13.20 5.71 -9.80
C ASN A 72 12.74 6.96 -10.56
N ASN A 73 12.17 7.95 -9.87
CA ASN A 73 11.79 9.21 -10.51
C ASN A 73 12.99 9.97 -11.07
N LYS A 74 14.13 9.94 -10.36
CA LYS A 74 15.39 10.52 -10.86
C LYS A 74 15.86 9.81 -12.13
N HIS A 75 15.85 8.48 -12.16
CA HIS A 75 16.21 7.70 -13.34
C HIS A 75 15.27 7.96 -14.53
N LEU A 76 13.97 8.08 -14.28
CA LEU A 76 13.01 8.47 -15.33
C LEU A 76 13.29 9.87 -15.89
N HIS A 77 13.70 10.80 -15.04
CA HIS A 77 14.09 12.14 -15.47
C HIS A 77 15.38 12.12 -16.30
N GLU A 78 16.38 11.35 -15.88
CA GLU A 78 17.65 11.17 -16.61
C GLU A 78 17.43 10.53 -18.00
N LEU A 79 16.46 9.62 -18.13
CA LEU A 79 16.12 8.99 -19.41
C LEU A 79 15.39 9.91 -20.39
N LYS A 80 14.82 11.03 -19.93
CA LYS A 80 14.07 11.95 -20.79
C LYS A 80 14.95 12.59 -21.86
N GLN A 81 16.14 13.09 -21.49
CA GLN A 81 17.05 13.75 -22.43
C GLN A 81 17.56 12.81 -23.54
N PRO A 82 18.04 11.59 -23.25
CA PRO A 82 18.41 10.62 -24.29
C PRO A 82 17.27 10.29 -25.24
N VAL A 83 16.04 10.15 -24.74
CA VAL A 83 14.85 9.88 -25.57
C VAL A 83 14.53 11.06 -26.48
N ASP A 84 14.55 12.28 -25.95
CA ASP A 84 14.31 13.50 -26.73
C ASP A 84 15.38 13.67 -27.83
N ASN A 85 16.66 13.41 -27.50
CA ASN A 85 17.76 13.42 -28.46
C ASN A 85 17.58 12.37 -29.55
N LEU A 86 17.20 11.14 -29.19
CA LEU A 86 16.99 10.06 -30.16
C LEU A 86 15.81 10.36 -31.08
N GLN A 87 14.73 10.95 -30.56
CA GLN A 87 13.63 11.44 -31.38
C GLN A 87 14.06 12.54 -32.35
N GLN A 88 14.93 13.46 -31.92
CA GLN A 88 15.43 14.53 -32.76
C GLN A 88 16.35 14.00 -33.87
N MET A 89 17.24 13.06 -33.56
CA MET A 89 18.07 12.37 -34.55
C MET A 89 17.20 11.62 -35.57
N PHE A 90 16.15 10.94 -35.12
CA PHE A 90 15.24 10.22 -35.99
C PHE A 90 14.48 11.17 -36.92
N ARG A 91 13.99 12.32 -36.42
CA ARG A 91 13.38 13.37 -37.26
C ARG A 91 14.35 13.88 -38.31
N HIS A 92 15.59 14.18 -37.92
CA HIS A 92 16.58 14.68 -38.86
C HIS A 92 16.96 13.66 -39.94
N LEU A 93 17.04 12.37 -39.58
CA LEU A 93 17.22 11.29 -40.54
C LEU A 93 16.05 11.21 -41.54
N LEU A 94 14.80 11.31 -41.04
CA LEU A 94 13.63 11.29 -41.91
C LEU A 94 13.63 12.49 -42.87
N GLU A 95 13.90 13.69 -42.37
CA GLU A 95 13.96 14.93 -43.16
C GLU A 95 15.04 14.85 -44.24
N THR A 96 16.25 14.39 -43.90
CA THR A 96 17.33 14.24 -44.88
C THR A 96 17.01 13.19 -45.95
N LEU A 97 16.31 12.11 -45.60
CA LEU A 97 15.86 11.10 -46.57
C LEU A 97 14.73 11.63 -47.48
N THR A 98 13.82 12.45 -46.96
CA THR A 98 12.77 13.08 -47.76
C THR A 98 13.31 14.21 -48.66
N GLU A 99 14.20 15.07 -48.16
CA GLU A 99 14.87 16.08 -48.98
C GLU A 99 15.71 15.46 -50.10
N ASN A 100 16.46 14.39 -49.79
CA ASN A 100 17.27 13.70 -50.78
C ASN A 100 16.44 12.91 -51.81
N SER A 101 15.25 12.45 -51.45
CA SER A 101 14.33 11.81 -52.41
C SER A 101 13.61 12.83 -53.29
N GLN A 102 13.27 14.01 -52.77
CA GLN A 102 12.69 15.11 -53.56
C GLN A 102 13.70 15.69 -54.58
N ARG A 103 15.00 15.77 -54.23
CA ARG A 103 16.05 16.18 -55.18
C ARG A 103 16.35 15.17 -56.29
N ARG A 104 15.85 13.93 -56.19
CA ARG A 104 16.05 12.86 -57.18
C ARG A 104 14.88 12.66 -58.14
N LEU A 105 13.80 13.43 -58.01
CA LEU A 105 12.72 13.48 -59.00
C LEU A 105 13.01 14.62 -59.99
N PRO A 106 13.06 14.35 -61.32
CA PRO A 106 13.29 15.35 -62.35
C PRO A 106 12.11 16.32 -62.53
#